data_AF-A0A1T5BQN7-F1
#
_entry.id   AF-A0A1T5BQN7-F1
#
_cell.length_a   1.000
_cell.length_b   1.000
_cell.length_c   1.000
_cell.angle_alpha   90.00
_cell.angle_beta   90.00
_cell.angle_gamma   90.00
#
_symmetry.space_group_name_H-M   'P 1'
#
loop_
_entity.id
_entity.type
_entity.pdbx_description
1 polymer ?
#
loop_
_entity_poly.entity_id
_entity_poly.type
_entity_poly.pdbx_seq_one_letter_code
_entity_poly.pdbx_strand_id
1 'polypeptide(L)'
;MNISATPTATASPAARPTVGVGDVRVSGFGISDVVGEKIRQTTGLIGTPHYMPPELISQGRSGPTGDVYSTGILLYELLAGRTPFAGPGPDFSVAYRHVSSRPPRIPVDDAVWNVLDGLLSKDPAQRPTASEAAATLRRLAPRLAGSSPVTRAEAPEDFDAVERPATVVRGAFTDEDLTAFSSGAPGDHAGIAPELGEADSATIARSIPRREVRPRAEARLEEQVAIPFWRTRKALLLAGAAALLVVAMVVGFVVLAPAGQQTPTAEGGQMSKQLQDAALPTGLSISREASYEPASGQIRLTVAYGAQKAPLSGDFLEVIPGLADGEACPAVTWEGASVSRNQASITGLDVECGWKVSGLEVPAGGAAQVTAKVSVSPADQQALDAWLRSGSEATTAATQDPAVKGTAYPVQRLKGVEVRTPARVVTPSPLKITLVPVWAGGADELNPLYVSPASGKPSQVLAAVSGGEKGVRFSDGSDGSDGSDGSDGSDGSDGSDGCGGALAVDSAGLTVTALQITPQCTVRASVGNFTELQSPSFGITSRENS
;
A
#
# COMPACT_ATOMS: atom_id res chain seq x y z
N MET A 1 1.69 28.44 3.15
CA MET A 1 1.58 29.92 3.20
C MET A 1 2.60 30.38 4.23
N ASN A 2 3.55 31.27 3.89
CA ASN A 2 4.57 31.75 4.82
C ASN A 2 4.26 33.19 5.22
N ILE A 3 4.23 33.48 6.52
CA ILE A 3 4.07 34.85 7.01
C ILE A 3 5.42 35.31 7.54
N SER A 4 5.86 36.46 7.04
CA SER A 4 7.08 37.12 7.54
C SER A 4 6.67 38.40 8.26
N ALA A 5 7.14 38.56 9.49
CA ALA A 5 7.03 39.79 10.25
C ALA A 5 8.43 40.40 10.35
N THR A 6 8.61 41.62 9.87
CA THR A 6 9.88 42.36 10.02
C THR A 6 9.76 43.25 11.25
N PRO A 7 10.47 42.96 12.36
CA PRO A 7 10.42 43.83 13.53
C PRO A 7 11.19 45.12 13.23
N THR A 8 10.52 46.27 13.30
CA THR A 8 11.18 47.58 13.28
C THR A 8 11.69 47.88 14.69
N ALA A 9 12.91 47.47 15.00
CA ALA A 9 13.54 47.81 16.27
C ALA A 9 14.08 49.24 16.22
N THR A 10 13.44 50.17 16.94
CA THR A 10 14.08 51.44 17.34
C THR A 10 14.61 51.25 18.77
N ALA A 11 15.93 51.17 18.91
CA ALA A 11 16.58 51.04 20.21
C ALA A 11 16.61 52.41 20.91
N SER A 12 15.97 52.52 22.08
CA SER A 12 16.25 53.56 23.07
C SER A 12 16.26 52.93 24.47
N PRO A 13 17.31 53.12 25.28
CA PRO A 13 17.59 52.28 26.46
C PRO A 13 16.80 52.64 27.73
N ALA A 14 15.68 53.36 27.64
CA ALA A 14 14.95 53.84 28.83
C ALA A 14 13.42 53.69 28.79
N ALA A 15 12.86 52.93 27.85
CA ALA A 15 11.42 52.64 27.80
C ALA A 15 11.18 51.13 27.71
N ARG A 16 10.11 50.64 28.36
CA ARG A 16 9.61 49.26 28.16
C ARG A 16 9.60 48.96 26.65
N PRO A 17 10.01 47.75 26.21
CA PRO A 17 10.00 47.42 24.80
C PRO A 17 8.56 47.52 24.28
N THR A 18 8.25 48.61 23.58
CA THR A 18 7.04 48.69 22.78
C THR A 18 7.30 47.84 21.56
N VAL A 19 6.71 46.65 21.52
CA VAL A 19 6.66 45.84 20.31
C VAL A 19 5.97 46.69 19.25
N GLY A 20 6.74 47.24 18.32
CA GLY A 20 6.17 47.95 17.17
C GLY A 20 5.25 47.00 16.42
N VAL A 21 4.09 47.49 15.97
CA VAL A 21 3.22 46.75 15.05
C VAL A 21 4.02 46.57 13.76
N GLY A 22 4.68 45.43 13.61
CA GLY A 22 5.40 45.10 12.39
C GLY A 22 4.40 44.88 11.26
N ASP A 23 4.75 45.29 10.04
CA ASP A 23 3.98 44.95 8.84
C ASP A 23 4.00 43.43 8.65
N VAL A 24 2.88 42.78 8.94
CA VAL A 24 2.69 41.34 8.69
C VAL A 24 2.34 41.16 7.22
N ARG A 25 3.21 40.47 6.48
CA ARG A 25 3.00 40.19 5.06
C ARG A 25 2.77 38.70 4.83
N VAL A 26 1.72 38.39 4.07
CA VAL A 26 1.44 37.03 3.61
C VAL A 26 2.27 36.75 2.36
N SER A 27 3.03 35.66 2.36
CA SER A 27 3.94 35.24 1.29
C SER A 27 3.86 33.72 1.07
N GLY A 28 4.61 33.17 0.10
CA GLY A 28 4.62 31.73 -0.17
C GLY A 28 3.43 31.21 -0.96
N PHE A 29 2.88 32.03 -1.86
CA PHE A 29 1.88 31.61 -2.86
C PHE A 29 2.46 30.73 -3.98
N GLY A 30 3.71 30.25 -3.90
CA GLY A 30 4.50 29.65 -5.00
C GLY A 30 4.01 28.35 -5.64
N ILE A 31 2.77 27.92 -5.37
CA ILE A 31 2.04 26.86 -6.07
C ILE A 31 0.54 27.24 -6.19
N SER A 32 0.22 28.54 -6.15
CA SER A 32 -1.16 29.05 -6.12
C SER A 32 -1.57 29.46 -7.50
N ASP A 33 -2.57 28.73 -8.00
CA ASP A 33 -3.19 29.00 -9.29
C ASP A 33 -3.97 30.31 -9.22
N VAL A 34 -3.99 31.03 -10.34
CA VAL A 34 -4.67 32.33 -10.47
C VAL A 34 -6.18 32.09 -10.40
N VAL A 35 -6.86 32.93 -9.62
CA VAL A 35 -8.30 32.84 -9.31
C VAL A 35 -9.14 32.52 -10.55
N GLY A 36 -9.64 31.29 -10.57
CA GLY A 36 -10.61 30.79 -11.53
C GLY A 36 -11.16 29.47 -11.00
N GLU A 37 -12.05 29.55 -10.00
CA GLU A 37 -13.02 28.51 -9.59
C GLU A 37 -12.58 27.04 -9.73
N LYS A 38 -11.32 26.71 -9.40
CA LYS A 38 -10.78 25.36 -9.48
C LYS A 38 -10.33 24.88 -8.11
N ILE A 39 -11.10 23.90 -7.64
CA ILE A 39 -10.86 23.06 -6.48
C ILE A 39 -9.45 22.45 -6.57
N ARG A 40 -8.60 22.65 -5.55
CA ARG A 40 -7.32 21.93 -5.47
C ARG A 40 -7.61 20.46 -5.20
N GLN A 41 -7.12 19.54 -6.02
CA GLN A 41 -7.10 18.11 -5.73
C GLN A 41 -5.67 17.68 -5.43
N THR A 42 -5.42 17.08 -4.27
CA THR A 42 -4.11 16.56 -3.88
C THR A 42 -4.20 15.07 -3.55
N THR A 43 -3.41 14.25 -4.25
CA THR A 43 -3.23 12.81 -3.98
C THR A 43 -2.02 12.62 -3.06
N GLY A 44 -2.28 12.50 -1.75
CA GLY A 44 -1.26 12.25 -0.72
C GLY A 44 -1.03 13.42 0.24
N LEU A 45 -0.59 13.12 1.47
CA LEU A 45 -0.27 14.10 2.51
C LEU A 45 1.06 14.80 2.19
N ILE A 46 1.06 15.67 1.17
CA ILE A 46 2.20 16.54 0.86
C ILE A 46 1.89 17.93 1.40
N GLY A 47 2.58 18.30 2.49
CA GLY A 47 2.51 19.62 3.13
C GLY A 47 2.80 19.54 4.63
N THR A 48 2.88 20.67 5.31
CA THR A 48 2.98 20.72 6.78
C THR A 48 1.58 20.37 7.36
N PRO A 49 1.34 19.16 7.89
CA PRO A 49 0.00 18.66 8.24
C PRO A 49 -0.71 19.54 9.28
N HIS A 50 0.07 20.28 10.06
CA HIS A 50 -0.40 21.16 11.13
C HIS A 50 -1.37 22.27 10.72
N TYR A 51 -1.47 22.62 9.43
CA TYR A 51 -2.35 23.69 8.94
C TYR A 51 -3.41 23.19 7.95
N MET A 52 -3.46 21.89 7.67
CA MET A 52 -4.36 21.37 6.63
C MET A 52 -5.83 21.44 7.07
N PRO A 53 -6.74 21.90 6.19
CA PRO A 53 -8.15 21.90 6.51
C PRO A 53 -8.75 20.48 6.42
N PRO A 54 -9.77 20.16 7.23
CA PRO A 54 -10.36 18.82 7.32
C PRO A 54 -10.80 18.24 5.97
N GLU A 55 -11.42 19.05 5.14
CA GLU A 55 -11.92 18.66 3.82
C GLU A 55 -10.80 18.32 2.82
N LEU A 56 -9.62 18.91 2.97
CA LEU A 56 -8.45 18.52 2.17
C LEU A 56 -7.97 17.12 2.55
N ILE A 57 -8.02 16.81 3.85
CA ILE A 57 -7.61 15.51 4.40
C ILE A 57 -8.64 14.43 4.05
N SER A 58 -9.93 14.73 4.22
CA SER A 58 -11.01 13.74 4.06
C SER A 58 -11.50 13.59 2.62
N GLN A 59 -11.53 14.67 1.83
CA GLN A 59 -12.06 14.68 0.47
C GLN A 59 -10.98 14.89 -0.60
N GLY A 60 -9.71 15.10 -0.19
CA GLY A 60 -8.62 15.41 -1.12
C GLY A 60 -8.78 16.78 -1.77
N ARG A 61 -9.72 17.61 -1.31
CA ARG A 61 -10.06 18.87 -1.95
C ARG A 61 -10.34 20.03 -1.01
N SER A 62 -9.90 21.22 -1.40
CA SER A 62 -10.18 22.44 -0.64
C SER A 62 -10.29 23.68 -1.53
N GLY A 63 -11.05 24.66 -1.04
CA GLY A 63 -11.30 25.95 -1.67
C GLY A 63 -11.12 27.10 -0.66
N PRO A 64 -11.71 28.29 -0.89
CA PRO A 64 -11.52 29.47 -0.04
C PRO A 64 -11.81 29.25 1.46
N THR A 65 -12.76 28.36 1.77
CA THR A 65 -13.10 28.00 3.16
C THR A 65 -12.00 27.21 3.87
N GLY A 66 -11.11 26.54 3.14
CA GLY A 66 -9.93 25.89 3.71
C GLY A 66 -8.81 26.86 4.05
N ASP A 67 -8.66 27.95 3.28
CA ASP A 67 -7.75 29.04 3.63
C ASP A 67 -8.20 29.74 4.92
N VAL A 68 -9.52 29.89 5.12
CA VAL A 68 -10.10 30.41 6.37
C VAL A 68 -9.73 29.52 7.56
N TYR A 69 -9.85 28.21 7.42
CA TYR A 69 -9.45 27.26 8.46
C TYR A 69 -7.94 27.33 8.76
N SER A 70 -7.11 27.31 7.72
CA SER A 70 -5.66 27.40 7.84
C SER A 70 -5.23 28.71 8.53
N THR A 71 -5.94 29.80 8.26
CA THR A 71 -5.76 31.08 8.95
C THR A 71 -6.19 31.01 10.42
N GLY A 72 -7.24 30.26 10.73
CA GLY A 72 -7.65 29.95 12.10
C GLY A 72 -6.58 29.19 12.89
N ILE A 73 -5.94 28.19 12.27
CA ILE A 73 -4.83 27.44 12.89
C ILE A 73 -3.67 28.37 13.21
N LEU A 74 -3.30 29.22 12.26
CA LEU A 74 -2.25 30.20 12.45
C LEU A 74 -2.60 31.20 13.57
N LEU A 75 -3.84 31.69 13.60
CA LEU A 75 -4.29 32.58 14.67
C LEU A 75 -4.21 31.89 16.04
N TYR A 76 -4.61 30.61 16.11
CA TYR A 76 -4.43 29.80 17.30
C TYR A 76 -2.95 29.73 17.71
N GLU A 77 -2.06 29.47 16.76
CA GLU A 77 -0.62 29.37 17.02
C GLU A 77 -0.01 30.69 17.48
N LEU A 78 -0.41 31.82 16.90
CA LEU A 78 0.03 33.14 17.33
C LEU A 78 -0.43 33.46 18.76
N LEU A 79 -1.61 32.96 19.16
CA LEU A 79 -2.15 33.16 20.50
C LEU A 79 -1.59 32.16 21.53
N ALA A 80 -1.29 30.93 21.13
CA ALA A 80 -0.95 29.82 22.04
C ALA A 80 0.53 29.41 21.99
N GLY A 81 1.28 29.83 20.97
CA GLY A 81 2.66 29.42 20.70
C GLY A 81 2.80 27.96 20.20
N ARG A 82 1.70 27.35 19.77
CA ARG A 82 1.62 26.01 19.15
C ARG A 82 0.34 25.88 18.33
N THR A 83 0.32 24.98 17.36
CA THR A 83 -0.93 24.64 16.65
C THR A 83 -1.88 23.86 17.58
N PRO A 84 -3.21 23.90 17.34
CA PRO A 84 -4.20 23.33 18.25
C PRO A 84 -4.07 21.82 18.43
N PHE A 85 -3.63 21.12 17.38
CA PHE A 85 -3.53 19.67 17.33
C PHE A 85 -2.09 19.13 17.40
N ALA A 86 -1.12 20.01 17.71
CA ALA A 86 0.23 19.59 18.03
C ALA A 86 0.24 18.70 19.27
N GLY A 87 0.98 17.60 19.21
CA GLY A 87 1.13 16.63 20.29
C GLY A 87 1.97 15.44 19.82
N PRO A 88 2.36 14.53 20.73
CA PRO A 88 3.15 13.35 20.39
C PRO A 88 2.42 12.45 19.37
N GLY A 89 3.21 11.73 18.59
CA GLY A 89 2.75 10.86 17.49
C GLY A 89 3.23 11.33 16.11
N PRO A 90 3.06 10.49 15.08
CA PRO A 90 3.42 10.84 13.71
C PRO A 90 2.53 11.97 13.16
N ASP A 91 3.00 12.62 12.09
CA ASP A 91 2.29 13.67 11.33
C ASP A 91 0.84 13.34 10.97
N PHE A 92 0.55 12.05 10.78
CA PHE A 92 -0.80 11.53 10.55
C PHE A 92 -1.74 11.74 11.75
N SER A 93 -1.26 11.57 12.98
CA SER A 93 -2.07 11.77 14.19
C SER A 93 -2.56 13.21 14.28
N VAL A 94 -1.71 14.15 13.88
CA VAL A 94 -2.08 15.57 13.77
C VAL A 94 -3.16 15.76 12.69
N ALA A 95 -2.97 15.18 11.50
CA ALA A 95 -3.96 15.23 10.42
C ALA A 95 -5.32 14.62 10.83
N TYR A 96 -5.32 13.51 11.56
CA TYR A 96 -6.54 12.91 12.08
C TYR A 96 -7.28 13.84 13.05
N ARG A 97 -6.55 14.45 13.99
CA ARG A 97 -7.12 15.42 14.96
C ARG A 97 -7.74 16.63 14.27
N HIS A 98 -7.18 17.07 13.13
CA HIS A 98 -7.81 18.13 12.33
C HIS A 98 -9.23 17.75 11.90
N VAL A 99 -9.51 16.47 11.65
CA VAL A 99 -10.84 16.01 11.23
C VAL A 99 -11.74 15.65 12.42
N SER A 100 -11.21 15.00 13.46
CA SER A 100 -12.01 14.35 14.50
C SER A 100 -12.07 15.08 15.84
N SER A 101 -11.11 15.95 16.14
CA SER A 101 -10.95 16.57 17.47
C SER A 101 -11.38 18.03 17.50
N ARG A 102 -11.98 18.49 18.60
CA ARG A 102 -12.17 19.93 18.82
C ARG A 102 -10.85 20.61 19.20
N PRO A 103 -10.60 21.87 18.77
CA PRO A 103 -9.41 22.58 19.18
C PRO A 103 -9.46 22.81 20.71
N PRO A 104 -8.37 22.52 21.45
CA PRO A 104 -8.33 22.76 22.89
C PRO A 104 -8.51 24.24 23.21
N ARG A 105 -9.33 24.56 24.20
CA ARG A 105 -9.59 25.95 24.59
C ARG A 105 -8.34 26.63 25.16
N ILE A 106 -8.01 27.80 24.62
CA ILE A 106 -6.92 28.65 25.12
C ILE A 106 -7.48 29.79 25.99
N PRO A 107 -6.71 30.31 26.97
CA PRO A 107 -7.19 31.32 27.92
C PRO A 107 -7.22 32.72 27.28
N VAL A 108 -8.09 32.90 26.28
CA VAL A 108 -8.42 34.17 25.64
C VAL A 108 -9.86 34.58 25.99
N ASP A 109 -10.18 35.86 25.77
CA ASP A 109 -11.54 36.38 25.91
C ASP A 109 -12.55 35.56 25.07
N ASP A 110 -13.74 35.34 25.60
CA ASP A 110 -14.80 34.57 24.93
C ASP A 110 -15.10 35.06 23.52
N ALA A 111 -15.06 36.38 23.30
CA ALA A 111 -15.30 36.93 21.98
C ALA A 111 -14.21 36.55 20.98
N VAL A 112 -12.95 36.41 21.43
CA VAL A 112 -11.84 35.94 20.60
C VAL A 112 -11.94 34.43 20.37
N TRP A 113 -12.27 33.68 21.42
CA TRP A 113 -12.46 32.23 21.30
C TRP A 113 -13.58 31.89 20.31
N ASN A 114 -14.72 32.59 20.37
CA ASN A 114 -15.86 32.33 19.48
C ASN A 114 -15.51 32.54 18.00
N VAL A 115 -14.68 33.54 17.69
CA VAL A 115 -14.17 33.74 16.33
C VAL A 115 -13.23 32.60 15.94
N LEU A 116 -12.32 32.22 16.84
CA LEU A 116 -11.35 31.15 16.60
C LEU A 116 -12.03 29.79 16.39
N ASP A 117 -13.01 29.46 17.21
CA ASP A 117 -13.81 28.24 17.12
C ASP A 117 -14.61 28.19 15.81
N GLY A 118 -15.22 29.31 15.41
CA GLY A 118 -15.91 29.43 14.12
C GLY A 118 -14.98 29.23 12.91
N LEU A 119 -13.77 29.79 12.94
CA LEU A 119 -12.75 29.56 11.91
C LEU A 119 -12.32 28.09 11.82
N LEU A 120 -12.25 27.41 12.97
CA LEU A 120 -11.81 26.02 13.09
C LEU A 120 -12.95 24.98 13.00
N SER A 121 -14.14 25.40 12.59
CA SER A 121 -15.26 24.49 12.37
C SER A 121 -14.90 23.42 11.34
N LYS A 122 -15.32 22.19 11.62
CA LYS A 122 -15.01 21.03 10.76
C LYS A 122 -15.78 21.10 9.44
N ASP A 123 -17.03 21.54 9.52
CA ASP A 123 -17.87 21.78 8.35
C ASP A 123 -17.47 23.12 7.68
N PRO A 124 -16.98 23.10 6.43
CA PRO A 124 -16.61 24.32 5.71
C PRO A 124 -17.76 25.31 5.55
N ALA A 125 -19.02 24.85 5.52
CA ALA A 125 -20.19 25.71 5.37
C ALA A 125 -20.52 26.52 6.65
N GLN A 126 -20.00 26.10 7.81
CA GLN A 126 -20.20 26.77 9.09
C GLN A 126 -19.11 27.80 9.40
N ARG A 127 -18.05 27.87 8.58
CA ARG A 127 -16.97 28.84 8.75
C ARG A 127 -17.42 30.22 8.25
N PRO A 128 -17.07 31.31 8.95
CA PRO A 128 -17.30 32.66 8.42
C PRO A 128 -16.46 32.88 7.17
N THR A 129 -16.90 33.79 6.31
CA THR A 129 -16.05 34.24 5.20
C THR A 129 -14.82 34.98 5.74
N ALA A 130 -13.73 35.03 4.96
CA ALA A 130 -12.52 35.74 5.35
C ALA A 130 -12.76 37.23 5.67
N SER A 131 -13.69 37.88 4.94
CA SER A 131 -14.08 39.28 5.17
C SER A 131 -14.85 39.45 6.49
N GLU A 132 -15.77 38.55 6.81
CA GLU A 132 -16.52 38.55 8.08
C GLU A 132 -15.61 38.30 9.28
N ALA A 133 -14.72 37.32 9.17
CA ALA A 133 -13.72 37.03 10.19
C ALA A 133 -12.80 38.24 10.43
N ALA A 134 -12.26 38.83 9.35
CA ALA A 134 -11.42 40.02 9.44
C ALA A 134 -12.16 41.22 10.04
N ALA A 135 -13.42 41.46 9.64
CA ALA A 135 -14.23 42.54 10.21
C ALA A 135 -14.48 42.33 11.71
N THR A 136 -14.72 41.09 12.13
CA THR A 136 -14.95 40.75 13.53
C THR A 136 -13.68 40.91 14.36
N LEU A 137 -12.54 40.41 13.88
CA LEU A 137 -11.25 40.58 14.55
C LEU A 137 -10.85 42.07 14.66
N ARG A 138 -11.09 42.88 13.62
CA ARG A 138 -10.85 44.34 13.67
C ARG A 138 -11.69 45.06 14.73
N ARG A 139 -12.94 44.62 14.95
CA ARG A 139 -13.79 45.18 16.03
C ARG A 139 -13.30 44.77 17.42
N LEU A 140 -12.72 43.57 17.56
CA LEU A 140 -12.18 43.08 18.82
C LEU A 140 -10.80 43.65 19.15
N ALA A 141 -9.96 43.94 18.14
CA ALA A 141 -8.58 44.37 18.32
C ALA A 141 -8.39 45.55 19.31
N PRO A 142 -9.20 46.64 19.30
CA PRO A 142 -9.06 47.73 20.27
C PRO A 142 -9.29 47.29 21.72
N ARG A 143 -10.12 46.26 21.95
CA ARG A 143 -10.41 45.74 23.29
C ARG A 143 -9.30 44.84 23.84
N LEU A 144 -8.45 44.31 22.95
CA LEU A 144 -7.31 43.46 23.28
C LEU A 144 -6.01 44.26 23.41
N ALA A 145 -6.05 45.56 23.09
CA ALA A 145 -4.89 46.44 23.20
C ALA A 145 -4.50 46.61 24.68
N GLY A 146 -3.31 46.12 25.04
CA GLY A 146 -2.78 46.16 26.41
C GLY A 146 -3.10 44.93 27.26
N SER A 147 -3.77 43.91 26.70
CA SER A 147 -3.94 42.62 27.36
C SER A 147 -2.60 41.92 27.59
N SER A 148 -2.50 41.19 28.70
CA SER A 148 -1.29 40.40 28.99
C SER A 148 -1.14 39.29 27.94
N PRO A 149 0.10 39.00 27.49
CA PRO A 149 0.35 37.86 26.60
C PRO A 149 -0.18 36.58 27.22
N VAL A 150 -0.80 35.74 26.39
CA VAL A 150 -1.22 34.39 26.79
C VAL A 150 0.03 33.57 27.09
N THR A 151 0.10 32.94 28.25
CA THR A 151 1.15 31.98 28.57
C THR A 151 1.10 30.83 27.56
N ARG A 152 2.26 30.40 27.06
CA ARG A 152 2.34 29.28 26.10
C ARG A 152 1.55 28.10 26.65
N ALA A 153 0.55 27.64 25.89
CA ALA A 153 -0.29 26.54 26.32
C ALA A 153 0.49 25.23 26.20
N GLU A 154 0.51 24.42 27.26
CA GLU A 154 0.99 23.04 27.18
C GLU A 154 0.11 22.23 26.22
N ALA A 155 0.69 21.20 25.60
CA ALA A 155 -0.08 20.28 24.77
C ALA A 155 -0.96 19.43 25.69
N PRO A 156 -2.28 19.30 25.41
CA PRO A 156 -3.12 18.44 26.20
C PRO A 156 -2.74 16.98 25.97
N GLU A 157 -2.83 16.17 27.02
CA GLU A 157 -2.62 14.72 26.94
C GLU A 157 -3.77 14.00 26.20
N ASP A 158 -4.95 14.63 26.16
CA ASP A 158 -6.16 14.07 25.54
C ASP A 158 -6.95 15.14 24.76
N PHE A 159 -7.75 14.73 23.78
CA PHE A 159 -8.52 15.61 22.90
C PHE A 159 -10.01 15.25 22.90
N ASP A 160 -10.87 16.24 23.14
CA ASP A 160 -12.32 16.07 23.04
C ASP A 160 -12.74 15.69 21.59
N ALA A 161 -13.25 14.47 21.43
CA ALA A 161 -13.74 13.97 20.15
C ALA A 161 -15.13 14.55 19.83
N VAL A 162 -15.36 14.95 18.58
CA VAL A 162 -16.71 15.28 18.09
C VAL A 162 -17.44 13.99 17.73
N GLU A 163 -18.70 13.82 18.18
CA GLU A 163 -19.55 12.69 17.79
C GLU A 163 -19.59 12.52 16.25
N ARG A 164 -19.52 11.26 15.84
CA ARG A 164 -18.90 10.78 14.59
C ARG A 164 -19.63 11.19 13.31
N PRO A 165 -18.90 11.72 12.32
CA PRO A 165 -18.85 11.15 10.99
C PRO A 165 -17.56 10.34 10.88
N ALA A 166 -17.68 9.05 10.55
CA ALA A 166 -16.55 8.14 10.35
C ALA A 166 -15.65 8.67 9.24
N THR A 167 -14.59 9.40 9.62
CA THR A 167 -13.57 9.85 8.68
C THR A 167 -12.48 8.80 8.67
N VAL A 168 -12.46 8.06 7.58
CA VAL A 168 -11.38 7.13 7.26
C VAL A 168 -10.28 7.95 6.63
N VAL A 169 -9.14 8.05 7.32
CA VAL A 169 -7.94 8.53 6.64
C VAL A 169 -7.53 7.43 5.67
N ARG A 170 -7.50 7.78 4.38
CA ARG A 170 -7.23 6.82 3.31
C ARG A 170 -5.74 6.44 3.33
N GLY A 171 -5.49 5.18 3.71
CA GLY A 171 -4.29 4.41 3.37
C GLY A 171 -2.99 4.82 4.06
N ALA A 172 -2.64 4.12 5.16
CA ALA A 172 -1.23 3.92 5.51
C ALA A 172 -0.93 2.81 6.55
N PHE A 173 -1.89 2.30 7.34
CA PHE A 173 -1.55 1.44 8.50
C PHE A 173 -2.53 0.29 8.74
N THR A 174 -2.04 -0.77 9.39
CA THR A 174 -2.77 -2.01 9.71
C THR A 174 -3.49 -1.89 11.07
N ASP A 175 -4.39 -2.84 11.38
CA ASP A 175 -5.06 -2.91 12.69
C ASP A 175 -4.09 -3.13 13.87
N GLU A 176 -2.88 -3.64 13.59
CA GLU A 176 -1.82 -3.85 14.59
C GLU A 176 -1.17 -2.52 15.03
N ASP A 177 -0.99 -1.59 14.11
CA ASP A 177 -0.59 -0.22 14.44
C ASP A 177 -1.68 0.47 15.26
N LEU A 178 -2.96 0.32 14.85
CA LEU A 178 -4.12 0.92 15.54
C LEU A 178 -4.33 0.39 16.97
N THR A 179 -3.96 -0.87 17.23
CA THR A 179 -4.05 -1.48 18.57
C THR A 179 -2.86 -1.12 19.46
N ALA A 180 -1.65 -0.96 18.91
CA ALA A 180 -0.50 -0.43 19.63
C ALA A 180 -0.70 1.03 20.12
N PHE A 181 -1.55 1.81 19.44
CA PHE A 181 -1.93 3.16 19.88
C PHE A 181 -3.00 3.18 21.00
N SER A 182 -3.67 2.06 21.25
CA SER A 182 -4.75 1.96 22.25
C SER A 182 -4.26 1.45 23.61
N SER A 183 -3.12 0.76 23.66
CA SER A 183 -2.57 0.12 24.87
C SER A 183 -1.30 0.81 25.37
N GLY A 184 -1.42 2.07 25.80
CA GLY A 184 -0.35 2.79 26.50
C GLY A 184 -0.79 3.31 27.85
N ALA A 185 -0.81 2.46 28.88
CA ALA A 185 -0.81 2.93 30.27
C ALA A 185 0.62 3.38 30.65
N PRO A 186 0.80 4.40 31.51
CA PRO A 186 2.12 4.91 31.86
C PRO A 186 2.83 3.91 32.78
N GLY A 187 3.77 3.15 32.23
CA GLY A 187 4.68 2.27 32.97
C GLY A 187 6.10 2.84 32.94
N ASP A 188 6.66 3.07 34.13
CA ASP A 188 8.03 3.50 34.39
C ASP A 188 9.06 2.72 33.55
N HIS A 189 9.62 3.37 32.53
CA HIS A 189 10.88 2.96 31.94
C HIS A 189 11.91 4.06 32.14
N ALA A 190 12.51 4.03 33.35
CA ALA A 190 13.86 4.52 33.56
C ALA A 190 14.83 3.64 32.75
N GLY A 191 14.98 3.95 31.46
CA GLY A 191 15.90 3.31 30.53
C GLY A 191 16.74 4.38 29.85
N ILE A 192 18.05 4.30 30.05
CA ILE A 192 19.07 5.21 29.50
C ILE A 192 18.81 5.46 28.01
N ALA A 193 18.58 6.72 27.64
CA ALA A 193 18.55 7.13 26.25
C ALA A 193 19.91 6.78 25.59
N PRO A 194 19.94 6.21 24.38
CA PRO A 194 21.19 6.06 23.67
C PRO A 194 21.74 7.46 23.39
N GLU A 195 22.93 7.77 23.93
CA GLU A 195 23.66 8.99 23.57
C GLU A 195 23.85 9.00 22.04
N LEU A 196 23.22 9.98 21.41
CA LEU A 196 23.62 10.41 20.07
C LEU A 196 24.97 11.11 20.26
N GLY A 197 26.05 10.36 20.03
CA GLY A 197 27.40 10.86 20.11
C GLY A 197 27.63 12.08 19.22
N GLU A 198 28.63 12.88 19.62
CA GLU A 198 29.00 14.15 19.00
C GLU A 198 29.35 14.00 17.52
N ALA A 199 28.88 14.96 16.71
CA ALA A 199 29.05 14.96 15.26
C ALA A 199 30.51 15.29 14.87
N ASP A 200 31.36 14.26 14.79
CA ASP A 200 32.72 14.40 14.26
C ASP A 200 32.74 14.28 12.73
N SER A 201 32.79 15.44 12.07
CA SER A 201 33.17 15.56 10.67
C SER A 201 34.66 15.29 10.48
N ALA A 202 35.04 14.02 10.31
CA ALA A 202 36.37 13.64 9.83
C ALA A 202 36.30 12.42 8.89
N THR A 203 36.50 12.66 7.59
CA THR A 203 36.65 11.61 6.58
C THR A 203 37.98 10.90 6.79
N ILE A 204 37.97 9.75 7.47
CA ILE A 204 39.13 8.83 7.50
C ILE A 204 38.93 7.80 6.39
N ALA A 205 39.70 7.96 5.31
CA ALA A 205 39.83 6.92 4.28
C ALA A 205 40.65 5.75 4.85
N ARG A 206 40.00 4.60 5.10
CA ARG A 206 40.71 3.33 5.31
C ARG A 206 40.91 2.63 3.98
N SER A 207 42.17 2.40 3.62
CA SER A 207 42.55 1.56 2.48
C SER A 207 42.28 0.08 2.79
N ILE A 208 41.61 -0.59 1.84
CA ILE A 208 41.33 -2.02 1.87
C ILE A 208 42.62 -2.78 1.51
N PRO A 209 43.07 -3.78 2.29
CA PRO A 209 44.27 -4.54 1.96
C PRO A 209 44.04 -5.37 0.68
N ARG A 210 44.92 -5.16 -0.29
CA ARG A 210 44.94 -5.86 -1.57
C ARG A 210 45.38 -7.30 -1.35
N ARG A 211 44.50 -8.26 -1.63
CA ARG A 211 44.80 -9.70 -1.57
C ARG A 211 45.81 -10.05 -2.66
N GLU A 212 47.04 -10.37 -2.26
CA GLU A 212 48.07 -10.85 -3.18
C GLU A 212 47.69 -12.22 -3.75
N VAL A 213 47.73 -12.30 -5.08
CA VAL A 213 47.53 -13.54 -5.85
C VAL A 213 48.84 -14.32 -5.79
N ARG A 214 48.84 -15.47 -5.11
CA ARG A 214 49.99 -16.37 -5.04
C ARG A 214 50.05 -17.20 -6.34
N PRO A 215 51.21 -17.26 -7.03
CA PRO A 215 51.31 -17.96 -8.31
C PRO A 215 51.27 -19.48 -8.12
N ARG A 216 50.72 -20.15 -9.13
CA ARG A 216 50.47 -21.58 -9.24
C ARG A 216 51.79 -22.36 -9.27
N ALA A 217 52.03 -23.17 -8.26
CA ALA A 217 53.12 -24.14 -8.25
C ALA A 217 52.69 -25.40 -9.02
N GLU A 218 53.52 -25.82 -9.96
CA GLU A 218 53.36 -27.02 -10.77
C GLU A 218 53.64 -28.31 -9.97
N ALA A 219 53.06 -29.38 -10.51
CA ALA A 219 52.91 -30.74 -10.04
C ALA A 219 54.04 -31.38 -9.20
N ARG A 220 53.62 -32.18 -8.21
CA ARG A 220 54.25 -33.48 -7.97
C ARG A 220 53.20 -34.54 -7.66
N LEU A 221 53.37 -35.68 -8.33
CA LEU A 221 52.58 -36.91 -8.28
C LEU A 221 52.63 -37.55 -6.89
N GLU A 222 51.48 -38.07 -6.44
CA GLU A 222 51.26 -39.45 -5.93
C GLU A 222 50.12 -39.48 -4.89
N GLU A 223 49.08 -40.25 -5.22
CA GLU A 223 48.51 -41.36 -4.44
C GLU A 223 47.00 -41.43 -4.67
N GLN A 224 46.59 -42.39 -5.52
CA GLN A 224 45.20 -42.63 -5.84
C GLN A 224 44.51 -43.32 -4.68
N VAL A 225 43.59 -42.62 -4.01
CA VAL A 225 42.61 -43.24 -3.12
C VAL A 225 41.38 -43.63 -3.93
N ALA A 226 41.06 -44.92 -3.89
CA ALA A 226 40.00 -45.58 -4.65
C ALA A 226 38.60 -45.00 -4.36
N ILE A 227 37.85 -44.72 -5.43
CA ILE A 227 36.43 -44.33 -5.38
C ILE A 227 35.57 -45.61 -5.41
N PRO A 228 34.47 -45.72 -4.64
CA PRO A 228 33.71 -46.98 -4.52
C PRO A 228 32.95 -47.36 -5.80
N PHE A 229 32.74 -48.68 -5.98
CA PHE A 229 32.37 -49.38 -7.22
C PHE A 229 30.91 -49.21 -7.74
N TRP A 230 30.05 -48.47 -7.04
CA TRP A 230 28.61 -48.31 -7.31
C TRP A 230 28.21 -47.39 -8.48
N ARG A 231 29.16 -46.77 -9.19
CA ARG A 231 28.87 -45.95 -10.39
C ARG A 231 29.27 -46.65 -11.68
N THR A 232 28.58 -47.74 -12.02
CA THR A 232 28.57 -48.29 -13.38
C THR A 232 27.14 -48.36 -13.92
N ARG A 233 27.02 -48.31 -15.25
CA ARG A 233 25.76 -48.24 -16.03
C ARG A 233 24.72 -49.35 -15.71
N LYS A 234 25.09 -50.36 -14.91
CA LYS A 234 24.18 -51.39 -14.39
C LYS A 234 23.30 -50.91 -13.22
N ALA A 235 23.72 -49.88 -12.48
CA ALA A 235 22.93 -49.30 -11.38
C ALA A 235 21.68 -48.52 -11.88
N LEU A 236 21.75 -47.96 -13.09
CA LEU A 236 20.63 -47.27 -13.75
C LEU A 236 19.52 -48.23 -14.20
N LEU A 237 19.86 -49.45 -14.61
CA LEU A 237 18.86 -50.46 -15.01
C LEU A 237 18.12 -51.06 -13.79
N LEU A 238 18.79 -51.18 -12.64
CA LEU A 238 18.17 -51.62 -11.39
C LEU A 238 17.27 -50.56 -10.77
N ALA A 239 17.62 -49.26 -10.89
CA ALA A 239 16.78 -48.16 -10.46
C ALA A 239 15.49 -48.04 -11.29
N GLY A 240 15.56 -48.29 -12.60
CA GLY A 240 14.38 -48.33 -13.48
C GLY A 240 13.42 -49.47 -13.16
N ALA A 241 13.95 -50.66 -12.84
CA ALA A 241 13.13 -51.79 -12.42
C ALA A 241 12.46 -51.57 -11.06
N ALA A 242 13.14 -50.90 -10.11
CA ALA A 242 12.56 -50.52 -8.83
C ALA A 242 11.45 -49.47 -8.96
N ALA A 243 11.61 -48.48 -9.85
CA ALA A 243 10.56 -47.50 -10.12
C ALA A 243 9.31 -48.14 -10.76
N LEU A 244 9.48 -49.11 -11.68
CA LEU A 244 8.38 -49.86 -12.27
C LEU A 244 7.66 -50.77 -11.25
N LEU A 245 8.40 -51.34 -10.29
CA LEU A 245 7.83 -52.12 -9.20
C LEU A 245 7.05 -51.24 -8.20
N VAL A 246 7.53 -50.03 -7.92
CA VAL A 246 6.81 -49.06 -7.08
C VAL A 246 5.55 -48.58 -7.79
N VAL A 247 5.60 -48.31 -9.10
CA VAL A 247 4.40 -47.94 -9.89
C VAL A 247 3.42 -49.11 -9.97
N ALA A 248 3.88 -50.34 -10.18
CA ALA A 248 3.02 -51.53 -10.17
C ALA A 248 2.43 -51.83 -8.78
N MET A 249 3.16 -51.51 -7.70
CA MET A 249 2.69 -51.63 -6.32
C MET A 249 1.69 -50.53 -5.95
N VAL A 250 1.87 -49.30 -6.46
CA VAL A 250 0.91 -48.20 -6.30
C VAL A 250 -0.37 -48.45 -7.13
N VAL A 251 -0.24 -48.92 -8.37
CA VAL A 251 -1.40 -49.30 -9.21
C VAL A 251 -2.10 -50.53 -8.64
N GLY A 252 -1.35 -51.52 -8.11
CA GLY A 252 -1.91 -52.66 -7.39
C GLY A 252 -2.60 -52.28 -6.09
N PHE A 253 -2.08 -51.30 -5.35
CA PHE A 253 -2.69 -50.79 -4.12
C PHE A 253 -3.95 -49.95 -4.39
N VAL A 254 -4.02 -49.23 -5.52
CA VAL A 254 -5.22 -48.47 -5.93
C VAL A 254 -6.33 -49.39 -6.49
N VAL A 255 -5.98 -50.56 -7.05
CA VAL A 255 -6.96 -51.50 -7.64
C VAL A 255 -7.37 -52.64 -6.70
N LEU A 256 -6.57 -52.97 -5.67
CA LEU A 256 -6.89 -54.01 -4.66
C LEU A 256 -7.04 -53.51 -3.22
N ALA A 257 -6.94 -52.20 -2.95
CA ALA A 257 -7.45 -51.68 -1.68
C ALA A 257 -8.97 -51.89 -1.67
N PRO A 258 -9.55 -52.53 -0.63
CA PRO A 258 -10.98 -52.49 -0.46
C PRO A 258 -11.33 -51.02 -0.40
N ALA A 259 -12.28 -50.58 -1.24
CA ALA A 259 -12.90 -49.29 -1.08
C ALA A 259 -13.28 -49.20 0.40
N GLY A 260 -12.50 -48.41 1.15
CA GLY A 260 -12.91 -47.92 2.44
C GLY A 260 -14.14 -47.09 2.12
N GLN A 261 -15.29 -47.77 2.09
CA GLN A 261 -16.55 -47.15 2.41
C GLN A 261 -16.25 -46.46 3.73
N GLN A 262 -15.97 -45.15 3.65
CA GLN A 262 -16.45 -44.25 4.67
C GLN A 262 -17.87 -44.71 4.92
N THR A 263 -18.06 -45.32 6.07
CA THR A 263 -19.35 -45.81 6.49
C THR A 263 -20.25 -44.59 6.42
N PRO A 264 -21.28 -44.53 5.54
CA PRO A 264 -22.26 -43.48 5.65
C PRO A 264 -23.12 -43.88 6.85
N THR A 265 -22.61 -43.62 8.04
CA THR A 265 -23.38 -43.78 9.27
C THR A 265 -24.09 -42.46 9.54
N ALA A 266 -25.19 -42.29 8.83
CA ALA A 266 -26.47 -41.74 9.26
C ALA A 266 -27.14 -41.11 8.04
N GLU A 267 -28.16 -41.78 7.53
CA GLU A 267 -29.17 -41.16 6.69
C GLU A 267 -29.71 -39.91 7.39
N GLY A 268 -29.43 -38.76 6.79
CA GLY A 268 -29.85 -37.45 7.27
C GLY A 268 -29.36 -36.37 6.33
N GLY A 269 -29.95 -36.29 5.13
CA GLY A 269 -29.79 -35.26 4.08
C GLY A 269 -28.84 -34.09 4.36
N GLN A 270 -27.53 -34.34 4.31
CA GLN A 270 -26.52 -33.30 4.50
C GLN A 270 -26.18 -32.70 3.14
N MET A 271 -26.68 -31.48 2.88
CA MET A 271 -26.43 -30.78 1.62
C MET A 271 -25.05 -30.16 1.65
N SER A 272 -24.24 -30.38 0.61
CA SER A 272 -22.90 -29.79 0.50
C SER A 272 -22.52 -29.50 -0.94
N LYS A 273 -21.69 -28.48 -1.16
CA LYS A 273 -21.23 -28.09 -2.49
C LYS A 273 -19.86 -27.45 -2.42
N GLN A 274 -19.00 -27.79 -3.37
CA GLN A 274 -17.74 -27.09 -3.62
C GLN A 274 -17.80 -26.35 -4.96
N LEU A 275 -17.22 -25.15 -4.99
CA LEU A 275 -17.10 -24.28 -6.14
C LEU A 275 -15.66 -23.75 -6.24
N GLN A 276 -15.09 -23.77 -7.44
CA GLN A 276 -13.78 -23.22 -7.73
C GLN A 276 -13.94 -22.06 -8.70
N ASP A 277 -13.46 -20.87 -8.33
CA ASP A 277 -13.47 -19.71 -9.21
C ASP A 277 -12.36 -19.81 -10.26
N ALA A 278 -12.51 -19.06 -11.34
CA ALA A 278 -11.45 -18.85 -12.31
C ALA A 278 -10.24 -18.17 -11.63
N ALA A 279 -9.03 -18.67 -11.94
CA ALA A 279 -7.80 -18.08 -11.44
C ALA A 279 -7.64 -16.65 -11.98
N LEU A 280 -7.22 -15.73 -11.11
CA LEU A 280 -7.02 -14.33 -11.47
C LEU A 280 -5.58 -14.08 -11.94
N PRO A 281 -5.34 -13.01 -12.74
CA PRO A 281 -4.00 -12.69 -13.25
C PRO A 281 -2.93 -12.52 -12.17
N THR A 282 -3.33 -12.08 -10.98
CA THR A 282 -2.49 -11.98 -9.78
C THR A 282 -1.98 -13.32 -9.26
N GLY A 283 -2.45 -14.45 -9.80
CA GLY A 283 -2.13 -15.79 -9.34
C GLY A 283 -3.00 -16.24 -8.16
N LEU A 284 -4.04 -15.47 -7.83
CA LEU A 284 -5.04 -15.85 -6.83
C LEU A 284 -5.96 -16.94 -7.38
N SER A 285 -6.12 -18.03 -6.62
CA SER A 285 -7.22 -18.96 -6.76
C SER A 285 -8.15 -18.84 -5.56
N ILE A 286 -9.46 -18.96 -5.78
CA ILE A 286 -10.46 -18.94 -4.71
C ILE A 286 -11.31 -20.20 -4.83
N SER A 287 -11.38 -21.00 -3.78
CA SER A 287 -12.28 -22.14 -3.68
C SER A 287 -13.25 -21.93 -2.52
N ARG A 288 -14.49 -22.35 -2.70
CA ARG A 288 -15.55 -22.25 -1.70
C ARG A 288 -16.17 -23.62 -1.48
N GLU A 289 -16.33 -23.98 -0.22
CA GLU A 289 -17.03 -25.20 0.19
C GLU A 289 -18.15 -24.82 1.16
N ALA A 290 -19.39 -25.12 0.78
CA ALA A 290 -20.56 -24.88 1.60
C ALA A 290 -21.14 -26.22 2.06
N SER A 291 -21.45 -26.32 3.35
CA SER A 291 -22.16 -27.46 3.93
C SER A 291 -23.30 -26.95 4.81
N TYR A 292 -24.50 -27.46 4.60
CA TYR A 292 -25.67 -27.12 5.42
C TYR A 292 -25.77 -28.06 6.62
N GLU A 293 -25.92 -27.49 7.81
CA GLU A 293 -26.10 -28.19 9.06
C GLU A 293 -27.58 -28.07 9.51
N PRO A 294 -28.44 -29.10 9.32
CA PRO A 294 -29.87 -29.00 9.64
C PRO A 294 -30.18 -28.71 11.11
N ALA A 295 -29.29 -29.12 12.03
CA ALA A 295 -29.47 -28.93 13.46
C ALA A 295 -29.32 -27.46 13.91
N SER A 296 -28.43 -26.71 13.24
CA SER A 296 -28.20 -25.28 13.52
C SER A 296 -28.99 -24.38 12.58
N GLY A 297 -29.48 -24.91 11.45
CA GLY A 297 -30.11 -24.12 10.39
C GLY A 297 -29.12 -23.17 9.70
N GLN A 298 -27.83 -23.52 9.71
CA GLN A 298 -26.75 -22.68 9.19
C GLN A 298 -26.00 -23.38 8.06
N ILE A 299 -25.51 -22.58 7.12
CA ILE A 299 -24.48 -23.01 6.17
C ILE A 299 -23.12 -22.71 6.78
N ARG A 300 -22.26 -23.72 6.87
CA ARG A 300 -20.82 -23.54 7.07
C ARG A 300 -20.16 -23.38 5.71
N LEU A 301 -19.68 -22.17 5.42
CA LEU A 301 -18.97 -21.80 4.21
C LEU A 301 -17.47 -21.64 4.52
N THR A 302 -16.62 -22.47 3.95
CA THR A 302 -15.17 -22.33 3.99
C THR A 302 -14.69 -21.74 2.68
N VAL A 303 -13.96 -20.62 2.74
CA VAL A 303 -13.35 -19.97 1.57
C VAL A 303 -11.84 -20.10 1.70
N ALA A 304 -11.20 -20.74 0.71
CA ALA A 304 -9.76 -20.87 0.64
C ALA A 304 -9.20 -20.00 -0.48
N TYR A 305 -8.21 -19.19 -0.14
CA TYR A 305 -7.46 -18.31 -1.03
C TYR A 305 -6.08 -18.93 -1.26
N GLY A 306 -5.74 -19.27 -2.50
CA GLY A 306 -4.45 -19.85 -2.89
C GLY A 306 -3.62 -18.89 -3.72
N ALA A 307 -2.30 -18.95 -3.58
CA ALA A 307 -1.36 -18.15 -4.37
C ALA A 307 -0.42 -19.04 -5.18
N GLN A 308 -0.11 -18.62 -6.41
CA GLN A 308 0.79 -19.36 -7.31
C GLN A 308 2.27 -19.01 -7.07
N LYS A 309 2.79 -17.98 -7.74
CA LYS A 309 4.25 -17.68 -7.78
C LYS A 309 4.72 -16.76 -6.64
N ALA A 310 3.86 -15.89 -6.14
CA ALA A 310 4.21 -14.85 -5.17
C ALA A 310 3.22 -14.86 -3.99
N PRO A 311 3.65 -14.46 -2.78
CA PRO A 311 2.74 -14.34 -1.66
C PRO A 311 1.74 -13.22 -1.93
N LEU A 312 0.50 -13.43 -1.48
CA LEU A 312 -0.60 -12.48 -1.62
C LEU A 312 -1.09 -12.04 -0.24
N SER A 313 -1.40 -10.76 -0.10
CA SER A 313 -1.84 -10.19 1.17
C SER A 313 -2.81 -9.02 0.95
N GLY A 314 -3.31 -8.46 2.04
CA GLY A 314 -4.27 -7.37 2.02
C GLY A 314 -5.70 -7.85 2.20
N ASP A 315 -6.65 -6.98 1.87
CA ASP A 315 -8.06 -7.25 2.06
C ASP A 315 -8.64 -8.04 0.88
N PHE A 316 -9.52 -8.99 1.19
CA PHE A 316 -10.33 -9.75 0.23
C PHE A 316 -11.81 -9.42 0.41
N LEU A 317 -12.54 -9.28 -0.69
CA LEU A 317 -13.98 -9.13 -0.69
C LEU A 317 -14.63 -10.52 -0.79
N GLU A 318 -15.64 -10.75 0.02
CA GLU A 318 -16.54 -11.90 -0.09
C GLU A 318 -18.00 -11.44 0.05
N VAL A 319 -18.85 -11.83 -0.90
CA VAL A 319 -20.29 -11.49 -0.89
C VAL A 319 -21.08 -12.69 -0.41
N ILE A 320 -21.88 -12.50 0.65
CA ILE A 320 -22.74 -13.53 1.22
C ILE A 320 -24.20 -13.10 1.04
N PRO A 321 -24.86 -13.48 -0.06
CA PRO A 321 -26.22 -13.05 -0.36
C PRO A 321 -27.27 -13.77 0.49
N GLY A 322 -28.52 -13.29 0.46
CA GLY A 322 -29.69 -14.06 0.85
C GLY A 322 -29.95 -15.25 -0.09
N LEU A 323 -30.96 -16.06 0.20
CA LEU A 323 -31.31 -17.22 -0.64
C LEU A 323 -31.99 -16.81 -1.94
N ALA A 324 -32.70 -15.68 -1.93
CA ALA A 324 -33.32 -15.08 -3.10
C ALA A 324 -32.81 -13.65 -3.34
N ASP A 325 -32.90 -13.20 -4.59
CA ASP A 325 -32.54 -11.84 -4.97
C ASP A 325 -33.40 -10.81 -4.22
N GLY A 326 -32.74 -9.79 -3.64
CA GLY A 326 -33.40 -8.75 -2.85
C GLY A 326 -33.82 -9.15 -1.43
N GLU A 327 -33.50 -10.38 -1.00
CA GLU A 327 -33.61 -10.77 0.40
C GLU A 327 -32.54 -10.07 1.24
N ALA A 328 -32.87 -9.75 2.50
CA ALA A 328 -31.94 -9.08 3.40
C ALA A 328 -30.67 -9.92 3.64
N CYS A 329 -29.53 -9.25 3.82
CA CYS A 329 -28.27 -9.92 4.09
C CYS A 329 -28.36 -10.82 5.33
N PRO A 330 -27.94 -12.08 5.24
CA PRO A 330 -28.02 -13.01 6.35
C PRO A 330 -27.06 -12.61 7.48
N ALA A 331 -27.36 -13.11 8.69
CA ALA A 331 -26.45 -13.05 9.81
C ALA A 331 -25.27 -14.00 9.55
N VAL A 332 -24.05 -13.48 9.67
CA VAL A 332 -22.81 -14.22 9.45
C VAL A 332 -21.88 -14.06 10.63
N THR A 333 -21.31 -15.17 11.09
CA THR A 333 -20.19 -15.17 12.05
C THR A 333 -18.96 -15.80 11.39
N TRP A 334 -17.80 -15.20 11.61
CA TRP A 334 -16.54 -15.59 10.95
C TRP A 334 -15.55 -16.20 11.94
N GLU A 335 -14.76 -17.15 11.45
CA GLU A 335 -13.66 -17.82 12.15
C GLU A 335 -12.41 -17.80 11.24
N GLY A 336 -11.24 -17.54 11.81
CA GLY A 336 -9.95 -17.63 11.11
C GLY A 336 -9.40 -16.34 10.50
N ALA A 337 -10.16 -15.24 10.48
CA ALA A 337 -9.68 -13.92 10.02
C ALA A 337 -10.45 -12.76 10.66
N SER A 338 -9.90 -11.54 10.59
CA SER A 338 -10.60 -10.31 10.96
C SER A 338 -11.54 -9.90 9.84
N VAL A 339 -12.85 -9.98 10.07
CA VAL A 339 -13.85 -9.68 9.03
C VAL A 339 -14.78 -8.55 9.46
N SER A 340 -15.02 -7.62 8.54
CA SER A 340 -15.92 -6.47 8.73
C SER A 340 -16.84 -6.30 7.52
N ARG A 341 -17.91 -5.51 7.63
CA ARG A 341 -18.75 -5.20 6.46
C ARG A 341 -17.97 -4.33 5.47
N ASN A 342 -18.12 -4.60 4.17
CA ASN A 342 -17.60 -3.70 3.14
C ASN A 342 -18.31 -2.35 3.25
N GLN A 343 -17.54 -1.26 3.12
CA GLN A 343 -18.06 0.10 3.17
C GLN A 343 -17.73 0.81 1.86
N ALA A 344 -18.76 1.04 1.05
CA ALA A 344 -18.64 1.66 -0.27
C ALA A 344 -17.96 3.04 -0.23
N SER A 345 -18.18 3.81 0.83
CA SER A 345 -17.53 5.11 1.05
C SER A 345 -16.00 5.02 1.14
N ILE A 346 -15.47 3.89 1.60
CA ILE A 346 -14.02 3.64 1.74
C ILE A 346 -13.48 3.00 0.46
N THR A 347 -14.07 1.88 0.07
CA THR A 347 -13.54 0.99 -0.96
C THR A 347 -13.89 1.45 -2.37
N GLY A 348 -14.96 2.24 -2.52
CA GLY A 348 -15.55 2.59 -3.80
C GLY A 348 -16.37 1.47 -4.43
N LEU A 349 -16.52 0.33 -3.74
CA LEU A 349 -17.35 -0.80 -4.18
C LEU A 349 -18.67 -0.76 -3.41
N ASP A 350 -19.74 -0.38 -4.11
CA ASP A 350 -21.11 -0.48 -3.59
C ASP A 350 -21.65 -1.89 -3.85
N VAL A 351 -21.45 -2.76 -2.87
CA VAL A 351 -21.85 -4.17 -2.96
C VAL A 351 -22.64 -4.56 -1.73
N GLU A 352 -23.88 -4.98 -1.96
CA GLU A 352 -24.76 -5.47 -0.92
C GLU A 352 -24.23 -6.78 -0.34
N CYS A 353 -24.39 -6.96 0.97
CA CYS A 353 -23.92 -8.14 1.70
C CYS A 353 -22.42 -8.48 1.51
N GLY A 354 -21.61 -7.48 1.14
CA GLY A 354 -20.17 -7.60 1.01
C GLY A 354 -19.46 -7.56 2.36
N TRP A 355 -18.45 -8.41 2.51
CA TRP A 355 -17.59 -8.52 3.68
C TRP A 355 -16.14 -8.33 3.26
N LYS A 356 -15.41 -7.56 4.06
CA LYS A 356 -13.98 -7.31 3.94
C LYS A 356 -13.26 -8.25 4.89
N VAL A 357 -12.58 -9.25 4.32
CA VAL A 357 -11.72 -10.21 5.02
C VAL A 357 -10.31 -9.62 5.06
N SER A 358 -9.82 -9.31 6.26
CA SER A 358 -8.54 -8.65 6.51
C SER A 358 -7.61 -9.57 7.31
N GLY A 359 -6.30 -9.31 7.21
CA GLY A 359 -5.26 -10.03 7.98
C GLY A 359 -4.96 -11.44 7.46
N LEU A 360 -5.37 -11.76 6.23
CA LEU A 360 -5.06 -13.04 5.62
C LEU A 360 -3.76 -12.95 4.80
N GLU A 361 -2.74 -13.70 5.20
CA GLU A 361 -1.51 -13.85 4.42
C GLU A 361 -1.53 -15.19 3.67
N VAL A 362 -1.47 -15.12 2.34
CA VAL A 362 -1.47 -16.31 1.47
C VAL A 362 -0.03 -16.55 0.99
N PRO A 363 0.65 -17.61 1.45
CA PRO A 363 2.03 -17.88 1.05
C PRO A 363 2.11 -18.32 -0.42
N ALA A 364 3.23 -18.01 -1.08
CA ALA A 364 3.50 -18.48 -2.45
C ALA A 364 3.44 -20.02 -2.52
N GLY A 365 2.67 -20.55 -3.47
CA GLY A 365 2.45 -21.99 -3.63
C GLY A 365 1.57 -22.62 -2.54
N GLY A 366 0.98 -21.83 -1.64
CA GLY A 366 0.13 -22.29 -0.56
C GLY A 366 -1.24 -21.61 -0.55
N ALA A 367 -1.99 -21.87 0.51
CA ALA A 367 -3.35 -21.34 0.69
C ALA A 367 -3.60 -20.94 2.14
N ALA A 368 -4.49 -19.98 2.32
CA ALA A 368 -5.06 -19.60 3.62
C ALA A 368 -6.58 -19.64 3.51
N GLN A 369 -7.27 -19.91 4.62
CA GLN A 369 -8.72 -20.12 4.60
C GLN A 369 -9.42 -19.36 5.73
N VAL A 370 -10.68 -19.03 5.47
CA VAL A 370 -11.60 -18.43 6.44
C VAL A 370 -12.91 -19.22 6.43
N THR A 371 -13.55 -19.35 7.57
CA THR A 371 -14.85 -20.04 7.68
C THR A 371 -15.92 -19.08 8.15
N ALA A 372 -17.06 -19.08 7.47
CA ALA A 372 -18.25 -18.33 7.81
C ALA A 372 -19.38 -19.30 8.19
N LYS A 373 -20.12 -18.99 9.26
CA LYS A 373 -21.40 -19.62 9.57
C LYS A 373 -22.50 -18.64 9.20
N VAL A 374 -23.33 -19.02 8.24
CA VAL A 374 -24.35 -18.18 7.64
C VAL A 374 -25.73 -18.69 8.04
N SER A 375 -26.55 -17.81 8.62
CA SER A 375 -27.90 -18.18 9.08
C SER A 375 -28.91 -18.11 7.94
N VAL A 376 -28.87 -19.10 7.05
CA VAL A 376 -29.83 -19.32 5.96
C VAL A 376 -30.17 -20.80 5.83
N SER A 377 -31.39 -21.10 5.39
CA SER A 377 -31.90 -22.48 5.28
C SER A 377 -32.35 -22.78 3.85
N PRO A 378 -31.46 -23.29 2.98
CA PRO A 378 -31.83 -23.67 1.63
C PRO A 378 -32.86 -24.82 1.64
N ALA A 379 -33.81 -24.78 0.72
CA ALA A 379 -34.88 -25.78 0.64
C ALA A 379 -34.39 -27.16 0.16
N ASP A 380 -33.39 -27.17 -0.71
CA ASP A 380 -32.80 -28.36 -1.32
C ASP A 380 -31.35 -28.10 -1.78
N GLN A 381 -30.72 -29.15 -2.33
CA GLN A 381 -29.35 -29.09 -2.84
C GLN A 381 -29.20 -28.07 -3.98
N GLN A 382 -30.23 -27.89 -4.81
CA GLN A 382 -30.19 -26.95 -5.92
C GLN A 382 -30.19 -25.50 -5.42
N ALA A 383 -30.95 -25.20 -4.36
CA ALA A 383 -30.94 -23.90 -3.69
C ALA A 383 -29.57 -23.60 -3.05
N LEU A 384 -28.92 -24.59 -2.41
CA LEU A 384 -27.56 -24.43 -1.88
C LEU A 384 -26.54 -24.14 -3.00
N ASP A 385 -26.62 -24.91 -4.09
CA ASP A 385 -25.76 -24.73 -5.26
C ASP A 385 -25.95 -23.35 -5.92
N ALA A 386 -27.19 -22.87 -6.02
CA ALA A 386 -27.52 -21.55 -6.56
C ALA A 386 -27.01 -20.42 -5.65
N TRP A 387 -27.22 -20.54 -4.34
CA TRP A 387 -26.73 -19.58 -3.36
C TRP A 387 -25.21 -19.43 -3.38
N LEU A 388 -24.47 -20.55 -3.39
CA LEU A 388 -23.00 -20.53 -3.42
C LEU A 388 -22.47 -19.87 -4.70
N ARG A 389 -23.11 -20.15 -5.83
CA ARG A 389 -22.75 -19.55 -7.13
C ARG A 389 -23.06 -18.05 -7.14
N SER A 390 -24.21 -17.64 -6.65
CA SER A 390 -24.61 -16.23 -6.56
C SER A 390 -23.60 -15.40 -5.76
N GLY A 391 -23.12 -15.92 -4.62
CA GLY A 391 -22.07 -15.26 -3.84
C GLY A 391 -20.75 -15.10 -4.59
N SER A 392 -20.30 -16.15 -5.29
CA SER A 392 -19.09 -16.11 -6.14
C SER A 392 -19.23 -15.12 -7.31
N GLU A 393 -20.36 -15.15 -8.01
CA GLU A 393 -20.64 -14.28 -9.15
C GLU A 393 -20.75 -12.82 -8.70
N ALA A 394 -21.43 -12.53 -7.59
CA ALA A 394 -21.52 -11.18 -7.03
C ALA A 394 -20.16 -10.65 -6.57
N THR A 395 -19.34 -11.50 -5.93
CA THR A 395 -17.96 -11.15 -5.54
C THR A 395 -17.10 -10.82 -6.77
N THR A 396 -17.21 -11.62 -7.81
CA THR A 396 -16.50 -11.42 -9.08
C THR A 396 -16.99 -10.14 -9.76
N ALA A 397 -18.30 -9.95 -9.89
CA ALA A 397 -18.88 -8.75 -10.51
C ALA A 397 -18.41 -7.47 -9.82
N ALA A 398 -18.44 -7.42 -8.48
CA ALA A 398 -18.00 -6.27 -7.71
C ALA A 398 -16.49 -6.00 -7.86
N THR A 399 -15.65 -7.04 -7.85
CA THR A 399 -14.20 -6.87 -7.98
C THR A 399 -13.77 -6.51 -9.40
N GLN A 400 -14.51 -6.96 -10.42
CA GLN A 400 -14.19 -6.69 -11.83
C GLN A 400 -14.93 -5.50 -12.44
N ASP A 401 -15.63 -4.69 -11.63
CA ASP A 401 -16.35 -3.51 -12.10
C ASP A 401 -15.39 -2.40 -12.61
N PRO A 402 -15.47 -2.00 -13.90
CA PRO A 402 -14.62 -0.94 -14.47
C PRO A 402 -14.95 0.47 -13.96
N ALA A 403 -16.12 0.69 -13.35
CA ALA A 403 -16.54 1.97 -12.80
C ALA A 403 -15.80 2.33 -11.51
N VAL A 404 -15.33 1.34 -10.76
CA VAL A 404 -14.67 1.54 -9.46
C VAL A 404 -13.32 2.23 -9.64
N LYS A 405 -13.21 3.44 -9.08
CA LYS A 405 -11.97 4.22 -9.03
C LYS A 405 -11.35 4.08 -7.63
N GLY A 406 -10.29 3.28 -7.51
CA GLY A 406 -9.59 3.05 -6.24
C GLY A 406 -8.79 1.74 -6.23
N THR A 407 -7.98 1.57 -5.20
CA THR A 407 -7.01 0.46 -5.06
C THR A 407 -7.44 -0.63 -4.08
N ALA A 408 -8.68 -0.58 -3.57
CA ALA A 408 -9.22 -1.60 -2.68
C ALA A 408 -9.24 -2.99 -3.33
N TYR A 409 -9.08 -4.03 -2.52
CA TYR A 409 -9.05 -5.44 -2.93
C TYR A 409 -8.07 -5.73 -4.09
N PRO A 410 -6.82 -5.23 -4.04
CA PRO A 410 -5.94 -5.22 -5.19
C PRO A 410 -5.64 -6.62 -5.75
N VAL A 411 -5.56 -7.63 -4.88
CA VAL A 411 -5.31 -9.02 -5.28
C VAL A 411 -6.42 -9.58 -6.16
N GLN A 412 -7.68 -9.21 -5.89
CA GLN A 412 -8.82 -9.65 -6.70
C GLN A 412 -9.03 -8.75 -7.93
N ARG A 413 -8.65 -7.48 -7.87
CA ARG A 413 -9.03 -6.48 -8.88
C ARG A 413 -7.98 -6.22 -9.96
N LEU A 414 -6.70 -6.46 -9.68
CA LEU A 414 -5.63 -6.13 -10.61
C LEU A 414 -5.66 -7.07 -11.84
N LYS A 415 -5.76 -6.48 -13.04
CA LYS A 415 -5.81 -7.19 -14.31
C LYS A 415 -4.46 -7.34 -14.98
N GLY A 416 -3.56 -6.39 -14.78
CA GLY A 416 -2.27 -6.33 -15.45
C GLY A 416 -1.36 -5.27 -14.84
N VAL A 417 -0.15 -5.19 -15.38
CA VAL A 417 0.84 -4.16 -15.05
C VAL A 417 1.47 -3.67 -16.35
N GLU A 418 1.44 -2.37 -16.58
CA GLU A 418 2.15 -1.72 -17.69
C GLU A 418 3.54 -1.27 -17.24
N VAL A 419 4.55 -1.50 -18.08
CA VAL A 419 5.91 -0.98 -17.86
C VAL A 419 6.07 0.28 -18.68
N ARG A 420 6.34 1.41 -18.02
CA ARG A 420 6.52 2.70 -18.70
C ARG A 420 7.94 3.23 -18.55
N THR A 421 8.49 3.68 -19.67
CA THR A 421 9.81 4.28 -19.77
C THR A 421 9.71 5.61 -20.54
N PRO A 422 10.64 6.56 -20.30
CA PRO A 422 10.80 7.71 -21.18
C PRO A 422 11.09 7.25 -22.61
N ALA A 423 10.55 7.95 -23.61
CA ALA A 423 10.82 7.65 -25.01
C ALA A 423 12.31 7.84 -25.39
N ARG A 424 13.03 8.68 -24.63
CA ARG A 424 14.47 8.88 -24.75
C ARG A 424 15.15 9.01 -23.40
N VAL A 425 16.35 8.45 -23.28
CA VAL A 425 17.21 8.55 -22.09
C VAL A 425 18.64 8.87 -22.53
N VAL A 426 19.37 9.61 -21.70
CA VAL A 426 20.76 10.01 -22.00
C VAL A 426 21.74 9.09 -21.29
N THR A 427 22.75 8.56 -21.98
CA THR A 427 23.79 7.75 -21.34
C THR A 427 24.96 8.62 -20.79
N PRO A 428 25.57 8.25 -19.65
CA PRO A 428 25.11 7.24 -18.69
C PRO A 428 24.10 7.85 -17.71
N SER A 429 22.94 7.22 -17.54
CA SER A 429 22.00 7.61 -16.48
C SER A 429 21.07 6.47 -16.05
N PRO A 430 20.54 6.51 -14.80
CA PRO A 430 19.49 5.61 -14.38
C PRO A 430 18.24 5.81 -15.25
N LEU A 431 17.72 4.71 -15.79
CA LEU A 431 16.49 4.69 -16.55
C LEU A 431 15.31 4.76 -15.58
N LYS A 432 14.48 5.80 -15.70
CA LYS A 432 13.24 5.90 -14.93
C LYS A 432 12.24 4.88 -15.47
N ILE A 433 11.88 3.88 -14.67
CA ILE A 433 10.86 2.88 -15.05
C ILE A 433 9.68 3.02 -14.09
N THR A 434 8.45 3.10 -14.61
CA THR A 434 7.23 3.15 -13.80
C THR A 434 6.39 1.92 -14.07
N LEU A 435 6.08 1.16 -13.01
CA LEU A 435 5.15 0.04 -13.06
C LEU A 435 3.75 0.55 -12.75
N VAL A 436 2.86 0.56 -13.74
CA VAL A 436 1.52 1.12 -13.66
C VAL A 436 0.50 -0.02 -13.52
N PRO A 437 -0.34 -0.05 -12.48
CA PRO A 437 -1.37 -1.07 -12.37
C PRO A 437 -2.46 -0.85 -13.42
N VAL A 438 -2.95 -1.96 -13.98
CA VAL A 438 -4.07 -1.98 -14.91
C VAL A 438 -5.26 -2.64 -14.23
N TRP A 439 -6.34 -1.87 -14.06
CA TRP A 439 -7.61 -2.33 -13.52
C TRP A 439 -8.59 -2.63 -14.66
N ALA A 440 -9.77 -3.17 -14.33
CA ALA A 440 -10.84 -3.34 -15.32
C ALA A 440 -11.22 -2.03 -16.04
N GLY A 441 -11.11 -0.89 -15.34
CA GLY A 441 -11.35 0.45 -15.88
C GLY A 441 -10.16 1.10 -16.59
N GLY A 442 -9.04 0.40 -16.78
CA GLY A 442 -7.83 0.89 -17.44
C GLY A 442 -6.62 1.09 -16.51
N ALA A 443 -5.54 1.61 -17.09
CA ALA A 443 -4.30 1.92 -16.38
C ALA A 443 -4.46 3.08 -15.38
N ASP A 444 -3.87 2.95 -14.19
CA ASP A 444 -3.90 3.98 -13.14
C ASP A 444 -2.50 4.58 -12.93
N GLU A 445 -2.22 5.64 -13.69
CA GLU A 445 -0.95 6.37 -13.63
C GLU A 445 -0.77 7.19 -12.34
N LEU A 446 -1.86 7.45 -11.62
CA LEU A 446 -1.83 8.25 -10.39
C LEU A 446 -1.32 7.45 -9.20
N ASN A 447 -1.52 6.13 -9.21
CA ASN A 447 -1.09 5.22 -8.15
C ASN A 447 -0.16 4.12 -8.72
N PRO A 448 1.07 4.47 -9.14
CA PRO A 448 2.01 3.48 -9.64
C PRO A 448 2.35 2.44 -8.58
N LEU A 449 2.56 1.20 -9.01
CA LEU A 449 3.00 0.12 -8.13
C LEU A 449 4.40 0.38 -7.59
N TYR A 450 5.28 0.87 -8.47
CA TYR A 450 6.69 1.10 -8.22
C TYR A 450 7.28 2.07 -9.25
N VAL A 451 8.28 2.83 -8.84
CA VAL A 451 9.09 3.68 -9.73
C VAL A 451 10.56 3.35 -9.47
N SER A 452 11.28 2.95 -10.51
CA SER A 452 12.74 2.75 -10.50
C SER A 452 13.45 4.02 -10.99
N PRO A 453 14.60 4.41 -10.38
CA PRO A 453 15.09 3.95 -9.08
C PRO A 453 14.09 4.25 -7.96
N ALA A 454 14.04 3.38 -6.94
CA ALA A 454 13.08 3.51 -5.84
C ALA A 454 13.16 4.89 -5.18
N SER A 455 12.00 5.54 -5.04
CA SER A 455 11.85 6.72 -4.21
C SER A 455 10.70 6.49 -3.22
N GLY A 456 11.03 6.30 -1.94
CA GLY A 456 10.02 6.04 -0.90
C GLY A 456 9.74 4.55 -0.67
N LYS A 457 8.63 4.26 0.03
CA LYS A 457 8.20 2.90 0.35
C LYS A 457 7.45 2.27 -0.83
N PRO A 458 7.49 0.92 -0.97
CA PRO A 458 6.64 0.19 -1.91
C PRO A 458 5.16 0.56 -1.73
N SER A 459 4.41 0.62 -2.83
CA SER A 459 2.95 0.83 -2.72
C SER A 459 2.29 -0.35 -1.99
N GLN A 460 1.20 -0.09 -1.27
CA GLN A 460 0.42 -1.15 -0.62
C GLN A 460 -0.11 -2.17 -1.63
N VAL A 461 -0.43 -1.71 -2.85
CA VAL A 461 -0.85 -2.59 -3.94
C VAL A 461 0.28 -3.54 -4.34
N LEU A 462 1.52 -3.05 -4.49
CA LEU A 462 2.68 -3.90 -4.78
C LEU A 462 2.94 -4.89 -3.64
N ALA A 463 2.85 -4.45 -2.39
CA ALA A 463 2.96 -5.33 -1.22
C ALA A 463 1.93 -6.47 -1.28
N ALA A 464 0.68 -6.14 -1.61
CA ALA A 464 -0.42 -7.09 -1.68
C ALA A 464 -0.27 -8.14 -2.79
N VAL A 465 0.25 -7.77 -3.97
CA VAL A 465 0.27 -8.66 -5.15
C VAL A 465 1.61 -9.33 -5.44
N SER A 466 2.70 -8.88 -4.81
CA SER A 466 4.04 -9.41 -5.05
C SER A 466 4.91 -9.57 -3.81
N GLY A 467 4.40 -9.28 -2.60
CA GLY A 467 5.22 -9.20 -1.39
C GLY A 467 6.18 -8.00 -1.39
N GLY A 468 5.86 -6.95 -2.16
CA GLY A 468 6.62 -5.71 -2.25
C GLY A 468 7.72 -5.77 -3.33
N GLU A 469 8.77 -4.97 -3.14
CA GLU A 469 9.89 -4.84 -4.09
C GLU A 469 10.63 -6.16 -4.36
N LYS A 470 10.66 -7.08 -3.39
CA LYS A 470 11.28 -8.41 -3.57
C LYS A 470 10.62 -9.22 -4.70
N GLY A 471 9.36 -8.92 -5.02
CA GLY A 471 8.62 -9.53 -6.11
C GLY A 471 8.77 -8.81 -7.45
N VAL A 472 9.62 -7.77 -7.54
CA VAL A 472 9.90 -7.03 -8.78
C VAL A 472 11.28 -7.41 -9.30
N ARG A 473 11.38 -7.68 -10.61
CA ARG A 473 12.68 -7.80 -11.30
C ARG A 473 12.62 -7.16 -12.67
N PHE A 474 13.66 -6.40 -13.02
CA PHE A 474 13.91 -5.93 -14.39
C PHE A 474 14.99 -6.77 -15.07
N SER A 475 14.90 -6.88 -16.39
CA SER A 475 15.95 -7.44 -17.24
C SER A 475 16.11 -6.65 -18.54
N ASP A 476 17.29 -6.71 -19.13
CA ASP A 476 17.67 -6.01 -20.36
C ASP A 476 17.18 -6.69 -21.65
N GLY A 477 16.44 -7.79 -21.52
CA GLY A 477 15.92 -8.58 -22.64
C GLY A 477 16.93 -9.53 -23.28
N SER A 478 18.16 -9.65 -22.75
CA SER A 478 19.06 -10.73 -23.11
C SER A 478 18.63 -12.01 -22.39
N ASP A 479 17.84 -12.85 -23.06
CA ASP A 479 17.54 -14.17 -22.50
C ASP A 479 18.82 -14.99 -22.41
N GLY A 480 19.13 -15.44 -21.20
CA GLY A 480 20.17 -16.42 -20.94
C GLY A 480 19.84 -17.76 -21.60
N SER A 481 20.40 -17.98 -22.79
CA SER A 481 20.77 -19.31 -23.24
C SER A 481 22.06 -19.71 -22.54
N ASP A 482 21.94 -20.28 -21.35
CA ASP A 482 23.07 -20.94 -20.68
C ASP A 482 23.40 -22.24 -21.44
N GLY A 483 24.51 -22.19 -22.20
CA GLY A 483 25.47 -23.28 -22.43
C GLY A 483 24.99 -24.68 -22.83
N SER A 484 24.93 -24.92 -24.13
CA SER A 484 25.35 -26.21 -24.71
C SER A 484 25.93 -26.02 -26.11
N ASP A 485 27.19 -26.45 -26.26
CA ASP A 485 27.98 -26.74 -27.47
C ASP A 485 27.45 -26.31 -28.85
N GLY A 486 28.34 -25.70 -29.65
CA GLY A 486 28.24 -25.80 -31.10
C GLY A 486 28.78 -24.59 -31.86
N SER A 487 30.01 -24.72 -32.33
CA SER A 487 30.56 -24.02 -33.49
C SER A 487 29.59 -23.96 -34.68
N ASP A 488 29.33 -22.77 -35.23
CA ASP A 488 29.63 -22.42 -36.62
C ASP A 488 29.23 -20.96 -36.92
N GLY A 489 30.06 -20.28 -37.69
CA GLY A 489 29.76 -18.96 -38.20
C GLY A 489 28.80 -19.01 -39.39
N SER A 490 27.86 -18.06 -39.44
CA SER A 490 27.14 -17.65 -40.65
C SER A 490 26.45 -16.31 -40.38
N ASP A 491 26.58 -15.39 -41.33
CA ASP A 491 25.80 -14.16 -41.44
C ASP A 491 24.31 -14.41 -41.23
N GLY A 492 23.72 -13.62 -40.34
CA GLY A 492 22.29 -13.63 -40.04
C GLY A 492 21.94 -12.37 -39.27
N SER A 493 21.45 -11.36 -39.99
CA SER A 493 20.76 -10.21 -39.43
C SER A 493 19.47 -10.67 -38.74
N ASP A 494 19.57 -11.08 -37.47
CA ASP A 494 18.42 -11.40 -36.63
C ASP A 494 18.19 -10.30 -35.60
N GLY A 495 16.97 -9.76 -35.63
CA GLY A 495 16.50 -8.73 -34.71
C GLY A 495 16.49 -9.25 -33.28
N SER A 496 17.50 -8.88 -32.50
CA SER A 496 17.41 -8.99 -31.05
C SER A 496 16.58 -7.81 -30.54
N ASP A 497 15.31 -8.07 -30.23
CA ASP A 497 14.34 -7.13 -29.63
C ASP A 497 14.73 -6.67 -28.19
N GLY A 498 15.97 -6.91 -27.77
CA GLY A 498 16.52 -6.61 -26.45
C GLY A 498 17.67 -5.60 -26.51
N CYS A 499 17.95 -4.95 -25.38
CA CYS A 499 18.96 -3.89 -25.29
C CYS A 499 20.36 -4.46 -25.09
N GLY A 500 20.79 -5.40 -25.94
CA GLY A 500 22.00 -6.22 -25.75
C GLY A 500 23.22 -5.41 -25.32
N GLY A 501 23.54 -5.44 -24.02
CA GLY A 501 24.66 -4.71 -23.40
C GLY A 501 24.47 -3.19 -23.25
N ALA A 502 23.37 -2.61 -23.76
CA ALA A 502 23.07 -1.19 -23.66
C ALA A 502 22.44 -0.78 -22.33
N LEU A 503 21.89 -1.75 -21.60
CA LEU A 503 21.39 -1.57 -20.24
C LEU A 503 22.21 -2.43 -19.26
N ALA A 504 22.33 -1.96 -18.03
CA ALA A 504 22.78 -2.77 -16.91
C ALA A 504 21.72 -2.75 -15.81
N VAL A 505 21.38 -3.92 -15.28
CA VAL A 505 20.54 -4.06 -14.10
C VAL A 505 21.42 -4.26 -12.89
N ASP A 506 21.12 -3.58 -11.78
CA ASP A 506 21.83 -3.78 -10.53
C ASP A 506 21.64 -5.22 -9.98
N SER A 507 22.48 -5.60 -9.02
CA SER A 507 22.40 -6.92 -8.38
C SER A 507 21.08 -7.18 -7.66
N ALA A 508 20.33 -6.13 -7.32
CA ALA A 508 19.02 -6.24 -6.69
C ALA A 508 17.90 -6.51 -7.72
N GLY A 509 18.16 -6.29 -9.01
CA GLY A 509 17.16 -6.41 -10.07
C GLY A 509 16.19 -5.22 -10.15
N LEU A 510 16.48 -4.12 -9.46
CA LEU A 510 15.53 -3.02 -9.20
C LEU A 510 15.91 -1.70 -9.85
N THR A 511 17.19 -1.52 -10.21
CA THR A 511 17.68 -0.32 -10.89
C THR A 511 18.25 -0.68 -12.25
N VAL A 512 17.78 0.01 -13.29
CA VAL A 512 18.30 -0.15 -14.65
C VAL A 512 19.06 1.11 -15.04
N THR A 513 20.27 0.94 -15.58
CA THR A 513 21.12 2.05 -16.03
C THR A 513 21.35 1.94 -17.53
N ALA A 514 21.12 3.04 -18.26
CA ALA A 514 21.46 3.13 -19.67
C ALA A 514 22.96 3.41 -19.83
N LEU A 515 23.67 2.56 -20.56
CA LEU A 515 25.13 2.59 -20.72
C LEU A 515 25.57 2.86 -22.16
N GLN A 516 24.91 2.28 -23.16
CA GLN A 516 25.32 2.43 -24.57
C GLN A 516 24.22 3.09 -25.41
N ILE A 517 24.63 3.88 -26.38
CA ILE A 517 23.73 4.54 -27.34
C ILE A 517 23.07 3.47 -28.20
N THR A 518 21.75 3.50 -28.31
CA THR A 518 20.98 2.53 -29.09
C THR A 518 19.67 3.19 -29.54
N PRO A 519 19.28 3.10 -30.82
CA PRO A 519 18.11 3.80 -31.33
C PRO A 519 16.79 3.22 -30.82
N GLN A 520 16.75 1.92 -30.52
CA GLN A 520 15.56 1.20 -30.05
C GLN A 520 15.96 0.17 -29.00
N CYS A 521 15.28 0.22 -27.85
CA CYS A 521 15.57 -0.60 -26.68
C CYS A 521 14.25 -0.85 -25.92
N THR A 522 14.06 -2.04 -25.37
CA THR A 522 12.92 -2.38 -24.51
C THR A 522 13.42 -2.99 -23.19
N VAL A 523 12.74 -2.68 -22.09
CA VAL A 523 13.00 -3.30 -20.78
C VAL A 523 11.94 -4.35 -20.52
N ARG A 524 12.37 -5.52 -20.03
CA ARG A 524 11.46 -6.53 -19.50
C ARG A 524 11.33 -6.39 -17.99
N ALA A 525 10.16 -6.75 -17.47
CA ALA A 525 9.88 -6.77 -16.04
C ALA A 525 9.06 -7.99 -15.63
N SER A 526 9.15 -8.34 -14.35
CA SER A 526 8.22 -9.25 -13.68
C SER A 526 7.78 -8.65 -12.35
N VAL A 527 6.50 -8.84 -12.01
CA VAL A 527 5.86 -8.35 -10.79
C VAL A 527 4.96 -9.44 -10.22
N GLY A 528 5.43 -10.14 -9.19
CA GLY A 528 4.68 -11.24 -8.59
C GLY A 528 4.33 -12.33 -9.61
N ASN A 529 3.03 -12.52 -9.89
CA ASN A 529 2.56 -13.47 -10.90
C ASN A 529 2.57 -12.93 -12.34
N PHE A 530 2.70 -11.61 -12.52
CA PHE A 530 2.79 -10.99 -13.84
C PHE A 530 4.21 -11.16 -14.38
N THR A 531 4.39 -12.11 -15.28
CA THR A 531 5.66 -12.37 -15.98
C THR A 531 5.61 -11.83 -17.40
N GLU A 532 6.78 -11.66 -18.03
CA GLU A 532 6.90 -11.26 -19.44
C GLU A 532 6.35 -9.85 -19.75
N LEU A 533 6.39 -8.94 -18.77
CA LEU A 533 6.03 -7.55 -18.99
C LEU A 533 7.12 -6.87 -19.82
N GLN A 534 6.73 -6.00 -20.75
CA GLN A 534 7.67 -5.28 -21.62
C GLN A 534 7.31 -3.80 -21.71
N SER A 535 8.33 -2.94 -21.72
CA SER A 535 8.13 -1.51 -21.98
C SER A 535 7.89 -1.23 -23.47
N PRO A 536 7.28 -0.08 -23.82
CA PRO A 536 7.43 0.49 -25.15
C PRO A 536 8.91 0.66 -25.54
N SER A 537 9.18 0.70 -26.84
CA SER A 537 10.52 0.98 -27.36
C SER A 537 10.96 2.41 -27.04
N PHE A 538 12.21 2.58 -26.61
CA PHE A 538 12.83 3.88 -26.35
C PHE A 538 14.27 3.95 -26.89
N GLY A 539 14.78 5.17 -27.08
CA GLY A 539 16.15 5.41 -27.54
C GLY A 539 17.09 5.85 -26.43
N ILE A 540 18.36 5.44 -26.51
CA ILE A 540 19.45 5.90 -25.65
C ILE A 540 20.37 6.80 -26.48
N THR A 541 20.59 8.05 -26.06
CA THR A 541 21.40 9.05 -26.79
C THR A 541 22.55 9.61 -25.95
N SER A 542 23.53 10.25 -26.58
CA SER A 542 24.56 11.03 -25.86
C SER A 542 24.01 12.40 -25.43
N ARG A 543 24.65 13.03 -24.43
CA ARG A 543 24.32 14.40 -23.98
C ARG A 543 24.45 15.46 -25.06
N GLU A 544 25.23 15.22 -26.11
CA GLU A 544 25.48 16.18 -27.18
C GLU A 544 24.35 16.20 -28.23
N ASN A 545 23.47 15.20 -28.21
CA ASN A 545 22.39 14.99 -29.17
C ASN A 545 20.97 14.99 -28.55
N SER A 546 20.84 15.43 -27.28
CA SER A 546 19.59 15.38 -26.49
C SER A 546 18.76 16.65 -26.55
#